data_AF-A0AAD4HIC8-F1
#
_entry.id   AF-A0AAD4HIC8-F1
#
_cell.length_a   1.000
_cell.length_b   1.000
_cell.length_c   1.000
_cell.angle_alpha   90.00
_cell.angle_beta   90.00
_cell.angle_gamma   90.00
#
_symmetry.space_group_name_H-M   'P 1'
#
loop_
_entity.id
_entity.type
_entity.pdbx_description
1 polymer ?
#
loop_
_entity_poly.entity_id
_entity_poly.type
_entity_poly.pdbx_seq_one_letter_code
_entity_poly.pdbx_strand_id
1 'polypeptide(L)'
;MHVPTCLDIKPFHLWPFSSSEAHLCPVRALAAWLKESKITTGYLFRKIASGDRITEANSPMSSEQFLELFRNNLLDVDIDPTPYGTHSFRRGGCQFLHVEKRWSLRRICEWGGWSVEFTNMTIVKYLISSNDDPTEPREQFLNPNRQLMVKCSQCGRCCSCG
;
A
#
# COMPACT_ATOMS: atom_id res chain seq x y z
N MET A 1 -1.67 -24.69 23.70
CA MET A 1 -1.10 -23.54 22.98
C MET A 1 -2.06 -22.38 23.15
N HIS A 2 -1.70 -21.40 23.98
CA HIS A 2 -2.52 -20.23 24.26
C HIS A 2 -2.26 -19.22 23.14
N VAL A 3 -3.25 -18.94 22.30
CA VAL A 3 -3.19 -17.83 21.36
C VAL A 3 -3.26 -16.56 22.23
N PRO A 4 -2.25 -15.68 22.24
CA PRO A 4 -2.33 -14.44 23.01
C PRO A 4 -3.54 -13.64 22.49
N THR A 5 -4.55 -13.44 23.32
CA THR A 5 -5.64 -12.52 23.01
C THR A 5 -5.05 -11.12 23.05
N CYS A 6 -4.78 -10.60 21.86
CA CYS A 6 -4.16 -9.30 21.66
C CYS A 6 -5.17 -8.18 21.98
N LEU A 7 -5.43 -7.94 23.26
CA LEU A 7 -6.42 -6.97 23.73
C LEU A 7 -5.94 -5.51 23.60
N ASP A 8 -4.65 -5.28 23.33
CA ASP A 8 -4.06 -3.93 23.26
C ASP A 8 -3.88 -3.39 21.83
N ILE A 9 -4.15 -4.18 20.78
CA ILE A 9 -4.13 -3.66 19.41
C ILE A 9 -5.47 -2.99 19.13
N LYS A 10 -5.45 -1.65 19.06
CA LYS A 10 -6.60 -0.89 18.56
C LYS A 10 -6.93 -1.33 17.13
N PRO A 11 -8.22 -1.53 16.81
CA PRO A 11 -8.61 -1.95 15.47
C PRO A 11 -8.22 -0.88 14.44
N PHE A 12 -7.65 -1.33 13.32
CA PHE A 12 -7.50 -0.49 12.14
C PHE A 12 -8.86 -0.35 11.47
N HIS A 13 -9.43 0.85 11.52
CA HIS A 13 -10.67 1.15 10.82
C HIS A 13 -10.40 1.33 9.32
N LEU A 14 -10.92 0.41 8.51
CA LEU A 14 -10.92 0.51 7.06
C LEU A 14 -12.30 0.94 6.57
N TRP A 15 -12.33 1.98 5.75
CA TRP A 15 -13.54 2.50 5.13
C TRP A 15 -13.53 2.20 3.63
N PRO A 16 -14.70 1.91 3.02
CA PRO A 16 -14.78 1.79 1.57
C PRO A 16 -14.42 3.12 0.91
N PHE A 17 -13.55 3.08 -0.10
CA PHE A 17 -13.18 4.26 -0.88
C PHE A 17 -14.33 4.67 -1.82
N SER A 18 -14.23 5.84 -2.44
CA SER A 18 -15.20 6.27 -3.46
C SER A 18 -15.20 5.34 -4.67
N SER A 19 -16.21 5.47 -5.54
CA SER A 19 -16.31 4.66 -6.77
C SER A 19 -15.14 4.90 -7.73
N SER A 20 -14.61 6.12 -7.80
CA SER A 20 -13.45 6.44 -8.65
C SER A 20 -12.17 5.71 -8.21
N GLU A 21 -12.10 5.29 -6.95
CA GLU A 21 -10.95 4.58 -6.36
C GLU A 21 -11.31 3.14 -5.99
N ALA A 22 -12.37 2.59 -6.59
CA ALA A 22 -12.86 1.25 -6.27
C ALA A 22 -11.78 0.17 -6.47
N HIS A 23 -10.92 0.35 -7.49
CA HIS A 23 -9.82 -0.55 -7.82
C HIS A 23 -8.69 -0.57 -6.76
N LEU A 24 -8.60 0.45 -5.90
CA LEU A 24 -7.62 0.52 -4.80
C LEU A 24 -8.24 0.21 -3.44
N CYS A 25 -9.53 -0.11 -3.39
CA CYS A 25 -10.27 -0.18 -2.13
C CYS A 25 -10.05 -1.52 -1.41
N PRO A 26 -9.36 -1.53 -0.24
CA PRO A 26 -9.07 -2.78 0.47
C PRO A 26 -10.34 -3.47 0.97
N VAL A 27 -11.39 -2.71 1.33
CA VAL A 27 -12.68 -3.25 1.76
C VAL A 27 -13.36 -4.02 0.62
N ARG A 28 -13.38 -3.45 -0.59
CA ARG A 28 -13.97 -4.12 -1.76
C ARG A 28 -13.14 -5.32 -2.20
N ALA A 29 -11.81 -5.19 -2.23
CA ALA A 29 -10.90 -6.29 -2.55
C ALA A 29 -11.07 -7.47 -1.58
N LEU A 30 -11.16 -7.18 -0.28
CA LEU A 30 -11.40 -8.18 0.75
C LEU A 30 -12.77 -8.85 0.61
N ALA A 31 -13.83 -8.07 0.35
CA ALA A 31 -15.18 -8.61 0.15
C ALA A 31 -15.26 -9.53 -1.07
N ALA A 32 -14.63 -9.14 -2.19
CA ALA A 32 -14.52 -9.97 -3.38
C ALA A 32 -13.74 -11.26 -3.08
N TRP A 33 -12.60 -11.15 -2.41
CA TRP A 33 -11.80 -12.30 -2.01
C TRP A 33 -12.58 -13.29 -1.12
N LEU A 34 -13.27 -12.81 -0.09
CA LEU A 34 -14.06 -13.68 0.80
C LEU A 34 -15.19 -14.39 0.05
N LYS A 35 -15.84 -13.69 -0.89
CA LYS A 35 -16.89 -14.27 -1.73
C LYS A 35 -16.34 -15.41 -2.62
N GLU A 36 -15.23 -15.17 -3.31
CA GLU A 36 -14.66 -16.15 -4.25
C GLU A 36 -13.96 -17.31 -3.53
N SER A 37 -13.19 -17.02 -2.48
CA SER A 37 -12.46 -18.02 -1.71
C SER A 37 -13.36 -18.90 -0.82
N LYS A 38 -14.58 -18.44 -0.52
CA LYS A 38 -15.53 -19.09 0.40
C LYS A 38 -14.95 -19.36 1.79
N ILE A 39 -13.93 -18.60 2.19
CA ILE A 39 -13.31 -18.71 3.50
C ILE A 39 -14.25 -18.11 4.54
N THR A 40 -14.74 -18.95 5.45
CA THR A 40 -15.60 -18.54 6.57
C THR A 40 -14.88 -18.55 7.92
N THR A 41 -13.76 -19.28 8.01
CA THR A 41 -12.96 -19.45 9.23
C THR A 41 -11.47 -19.59 8.92
N GLY A 42 -10.62 -19.39 9.93
CA GLY A 42 -9.16 -19.60 9.79
C GLY A 42 -8.43 -18.42 9.15
N TYR A 43 -7.33 -18.70 8.46
CA TYR A 43 -6.52 -17.67 7.81
C TYR A 43 -7.24 -17.05 6.61
N LEU A 44 -7.20 -15.72 6.53
CA LEU A 44 -7.74 -14.95 5.41
C LEU A 44 -6.96 -15.19 4.11
N PHE A 45 -5.64 -15.22 4.21
CA PHE A 45 -4.73 -15.53 3.10
C PHE A 45 -4.13 -16.91 3.33
N ARG A 46 -4.75 -17.91 2.70
CA ARG A 46 -4.31 -19.32 2.80
C ARG A 46 -3.24 -19.62 1.76
N LYS A 47 -2.47 -20.67 2.03
CA LYS A 47 -1.52 -21.21 1.06
C LYS A 47 -2.23 -21.52 -0.26
N ILE A 48 -1.58 -21.16 -1.36
CA ILE A 48 -2.04 -21.50 -2.72
C ILE A 48 -1.24 -22.72 -3.19
N ALA A 49 -1.92 -23.80 -3.56
CA ALA A 49 -1.32 -24.98 -4.15
C ALA A 49 -1.09 -24.77 -5.65
N SER A 50 -0.36 -25.69 -6.28
CA SER A 50 -0.11 -25.68 -7.72
C SER A 50 -1.42 -25.55 -8.52
N GLY A 51 -1.38 -24.76 -9.59
CA GLY A 51 -2.54 -24.43 -10.43
C GLY A 51 -3.53 -23.46 -9.78
N ASP A 52 -3.04 -22.52 -8.96
CA ASP A 52 -3.81 -21.45 -8.30
C ASP A 52 -4.97 -21.92 -7.42
N ARG A 53 -4.86 -23.14 -6.87
CA ARG A 53 -5.89 -23.73 -6.00
C ARG A 53 -5.64 -23.33 -4.56
N ILE A 54 -6.58 -22.64 -3.92
CA ILE A 54 -6.53 -22.38 -2.48
C ILE A 54 -6.56 -23.70 -1.73
N THR A 55 -5.61 -23.93 -0.83
CA THR A 55 -5.62 -25.16 -0.02
C THR A 55 -6.79 -25.14 0.96
N GLU A 56 -7.53 -26.25 1.05
CA GLU A 56 -8.55 -26.43 2.10
C GLU A 56 -7.93 -26.45 3.50
N ALA A 57 -6.67 -26.88 3.59
CA ALA A 57 -5.88 -26.82 4.81
C ALA A 57 -5.82 -25.39 5.36
N ASN A 58 -6.09 -25.24 6.66
CA ASN A 58 -6.02 -23.96 7.38
C ASN A 58 -4.54 -23.58 7.66
N SER A 59 -3.75 -23.45 6.59
CA SER A 59 -2.35 -23.02 6.64
C SER A 59 -2.19 -21.62 6.04
N PRO A 60 -1.42 -20.73 6.68
CA PRO A 60 -1.20 -19.38 6.17
C PRO A 60 -0.34 -19.41 4.91
N MET A 61 -0.58 -18.47 4.01
CA MET A 61 0.37 -18.16 2.94
C MET A 61 1.70 -17.70 3.55
N SER A 62 2.83 -18.20 3.01
CA SER A 62 4.14 -17.73 3.44
C SER A 62 4.53 -16.44 2.72
N SER A 63 5.44 -15.66 3.31
CA SER A 63 5.96 -14.43 2.70
C SER A 63 6.65 -14.71 1.36
N GLU A 64 7.32 -15.85 1.24
CA GLU A 64 8.03 -16.29 0.03
C GLU A 64 7.05 -16.59 -1.08
N GLN A 65 5.98 -17.35 -0.78
CA GLN A 65 4.92 -17.63 -1.74
C GLN A 65 4.21 -16.36 -2.19
N PHE A 66 3.93 -15.45 -1.27
CA PHE A 66 3.35 -14.15 -1.61
C PHE A 66 4.27 -13.35 -2.54
N LEU A 67 5.58 -13.30 -2.26
CA LEU A 67 6.55 -12.61 -3.10
C LEU A 67 6.66 -13.22 -4.49
N GLU A 68 6.63 -14.54 -4.60
CA GLU A 68 6.64 -15.24 -5.89
C GLU A 68 5.44 -14.84 -6.74
N LEU A 69 4.22 -14.95 -6.19
CA LEU A 69 2.99 -14.56 -6.88
C LEU A 69 2.98 -13.08 -7.26
N PHE A 70 3.43 -12.22 -6.35
CA PHE A 70 3.50 -10.79 -6.62
C PHE A 70 4.46 -10.46 -7.76
N ARG A 71 5.63 -11.11 -7.83
CA ARG A 71 6.60 -10.91 -8.92
C ARG A 71 6.06 -11.42 -10.25
N ASN A 72 5.33 -12.53 -10.25
CA ASN A 72 4.64 -13.01 -11.46
C ASN A 72 3.60 -11.99 -11.94
N ASN A 73 2.80 -11.41 -11.03
CA ASN A 73 1.85 -10.36 -11.39
C ASN A 73 2.53 -9.10 -11.96
N LEU A 74 3.76 -8.77 -11.53
CA LEU A 74 4.52 -7.66 -12.11
C LEU A 74 4.99 -7.98 -13.54
N LEU A 75 5.43 -9.22 -13.78
CA LEU A 75 5.80 -9.68 -15.11
C LEU A 75 4.61 -9.67 -16.07
N ASP A 76 3.41 -10.03 -15.60
CA ASP A 76 2.17 -10.00 -16.41
C ASP A 76 1.80 -8.59 -16.90
N VAL A 77 2.35 -7.54 -16.28
CA VAL A 77 2.15 -6.14 -16.66
C VAL A 77 3.45 -5.46 -17.14
N ASP A 78 4.44 -6.24 -17.58
CA ASP A 78 5.73 -5.79 -18.12
C ASP A 78 6.55 -4.90 -17.16
N ILE A 79 6.47 -5.15 -15.85
CA ILE A 79 7.28 -4.46 -14.83
C ILE A 79 8.39 -5.40 -14.33
N ASP A 80 9.64 -4.93 -14.31
CA ASP A 80 10.77 -5.67 -13.73
C ASP A 80 10.54 -5.93 -12.23
N PRO A 81 10.43 -7.21 -11.79
CA PRO A 81 10.19 -7.55 -10.39
C PRO A 81 11.41 -7.41 -9.48
N THR A 82 12.63 -7.35 -10.05
CA THR A 82 13.91 -7.32 -9.33
C THR A 82 13.96 -6.26 -8.20
N PRO A 83 13.53 -5.00 -8.43
CA PRO A 83 13.53 -3.99 -7.39
C PRO A 83 12.51 -4.19 -6.27
N TYR A 84 11.57 -5.13 -6.41
CA TYR A 84 10.46 -5.28 -5.48
C TYR A 84 10.63 -6.48 -4.51
N GLY A 85 10.31 -6.23 -3.25
CA GLY A 85 10.38 -7.19 -2.15
C GLY A 85 9.36 -6.90 -1.05
N THR A 86 9.49 -7.56 0.11
CA THR A 86 8.49 -7.44 1.20
C THR A 86 8.36 -6.02 1.75
N HIS A 87 9.44 -5.23 1.69
CA HIS A 87 9.41 -3.83 2.09
C HIS A 87 8.69 -2.92 1.10
N SER A 88 8.51 -3.34 -0.17
CA SER A 88 7.90 -2.51 -1.20
C SER A 88 6.46 -2.12 -0.88
N PHE A 89 5.71 -2.96 -0.17
CA PHE A 89 4.33 -2.66 0.23
C PHE A 89 4.26 -1.52 1.25
N ARG A 90 5.19 -1.52 2.22
CA ARG A 90 5.28 -0.44 3.21
C ARG A 90 5.72 0.86 2.56
N ARG A 91 6.66 0.79 1.61
CA ARG A 91 7.12 1.95 0.83
C ARG A 91 6.00 2.51 -0.05
N GLY A 92 5.42 1.67 -0.91
CA GLY A 92 4.34 2.06 -1.81
C GLY A 92 3.11 2.59 -1.06
N GLY A 93 2.75 2.01 0.08
CA GLY A 93 1.69 2.54 0.93
C GLY A 93 2.01 3.92 1.50
N CYS A 94 3.25 4.13 1.98
CA CYS A 94 3.71 5.42 2.47
C CYS A 94 3.72 6.48 1.35
N GLN A 95 4.28 6.14 0.19
CA GLN A 95 4.33 6.99 -1.00
C GLN A 95 2.92 7.34 -1.48
N PHE A 96 2.00 6.39 -1.59
CA PHE A 96 0.60 6.64 -1.94
C PHE A 96 -0.07 7.62 -0.97
N LEU A 97 0.09 7.40 0.34
CA LEU A 97 -0.49 8.30 1.35
C LEU A 97 0.11 9.72 1.28
N HIS A 98 1.41 9.82 0.99
CA HIS A 98 2.11 11.09 0.92
C HIS A 98 1.84 11.86 -0.38
N VAL A 99 2.00 11.21 -1.53
CA VAL A 99 1.94 11.81 -2.86
C VAL A 99 0.49 11.96 -3.33
N GLU A 100 -0.28 10.88 -3.31
CA GLU A 100 -1.66 10.88 -3.83
C GLU A 100 -2.64 11.45 -2.81
N LYS A 101 -2.60 10.96 -1.57
CA LYS A 101 -3.52 11.44 -0.52
C LYS A 101 -3.08 12.73 0.15
N ARG A 102 -1.85 13.21 -0.11
CA ARG A 102 -1.29 14.45 0.45
C ARG A 102 -1.31 14.50 1.98
N TRP A 103 -1.17 13.34 2.62
CA TRP A 103 -1.05 13.28 4.08
C TRP A 103 0.29 13.84 4.53
N SER A 104 0.29 14.55 5.66
CA SER A 104 1.54 14.95 6.30
C SER A 104 2.28 13.71 6.81
N LEU A 105 3.61 13.79 6.86
CA LEU A 105 4.43 12.70 7.40
C LEU A 105 4.01 12.33 8.83
N ARG A 106 3.67 13.34 9.64
CA ARG A 106 3.13 13.13 11.00
C ARG A 106 1.88 12.26 11.00
N ARG A 107 0.90 12.57 10.14
CA ARG A 107 -0.33 11.78 10.02
C ARG A 107 -0.06 10.35 9.56
N ILE A 108 0.88 10.16 8.63
CA ILE A 108 1.28 8.83 8.16
C ILE A 108 1.91 8.03 9.32
N CYS A 109 2.79 8.65 10.10
CA CYS A 109 3.44 8.00 11.25
C CYS A 109 2.42 7.63 12.34
N GLU A 110 1.50 8.54 12.67
CA GLU A 110 0.42 8.32 13.63
C GLU A 110 -0.51 7.17 13.19
N TRP A 111 -0.91 7.18 11.92
CA TRP A 111 -1.79 6.13 11.38
C TRP A 111 -1.09 4.78 11.26
N GLY A 112 0.17 4.78 10.81
CA GLY A 112 0.95 3.54 10.64
C GLY A 112 1.41 2.91 11.96
N GLY A 113 1.16 3.56 13.11
CA GLY A 113 1.60 3.08 14.43
C GLY A 113 3.12 3.07 14.59
N TRP A 114 3.81 4.04 14.00
CA TRP A 114 5.27 4.09 14.06
C TRP A 114 5.70 4.46 15.49
N SER A 115 6.80 3.88 15.95
CA SER A 115 7.41 4.27 17.22
C SER A 115 7.66 5.78 17.25
N VAL A 116 7.47 6.44 18.38
CA VAL A 116 7.91 7.84 18.54
C VAL A 116 9.44 7.97 18.49
N GLU A 117 10.15 6.85 18.65
CA GLU A 117 11.60 6.72 18.56
C GLU A 117 12.00 6.06 17.22
N PHE A 118 11.96 6.81 16.11
CA PHE A 118 12.60 6.39 14.87
C PHE A 118 13.67 7.40 14.45
N THR A 119 14.69 6.92 13.74
CA THR A 119 15.65 7.80 13.08
C THR A 119 14.99 8.42 11.83
N ASN A 120 15.33 9.66 11.50
CA ASN A 120 14.85 10.33 10.29
C ASN A 120 15.10 9.49 9.02
N MET A 121 16.18 8.70 9.01
CA MET A 121 16.53 7.80 7.91
C MET A 121 15.50 6.68 7.68
N THR A 122 14.77 6.27 8.72
CA THR A 122 13.70 5.27 8.56
C THR A 122 12.57 5.83 7.71
N ILE A 123 12.12 7.06 7.96
CA ILE A 123 11.08 7.71 7.14
C ILE A 123 11.54 7.85 5.69
N VAL A 124 12.76 8.35 5.47
CA VAL A 124 13.28 8.60 4.11
C VAL A 124 13.28 7.31 3.28
N LYS A 125 13.66 6.17 3.87
CA LYS A 125 13.61 4.85 3.20
C LYS A 125 12.21 4.42 2.75
N TYR A 126 11.15 4.99 3.32
CA TYR A 126 9.77 4.71 2.93
C TYR A 126 9.17 5.77 2.01
N LEU A 127 9.81 6.93 1.87
CA LEU A 127 9.36 7.99 0.97
C LEU A 127 10.08 7.97 -0.38
N ILE A 128 11.35 7.56 -0.40
CA ILE A 128 12.21 7.65 -1.57
C ILE A 128 12.86 6.29 -1.82
N SER A 129 12.81 5.86 -3.07
CA SER A 129 13.43 4.66 -3.61
C SER A 129 14.29 5.02 -4.82
N SER A 130 15.28 4.19 -5.14
CA SER A 130 16.14 4.36 -6.32
C SER A 130 15.39 4.21 -7.64
N ASN A 131 14.17 3.66 -7.59
CA ASN A 131 13.35 3.32 -8.75
C ASN A 131 12.10 4.19 -8.82
N ASP A 132 12.08 5.30 -8.08
CA ASP A 132 11.00 6.27 -8.18
C ASP A 132 11.22 7.12 -9.43
N ASP A 133 10.17 7.26 -10.24
CA ASP A 133 10.20 8.17 -11.37
C ASP A 133 10.12 9.64 -10.90
N PRO A 134 10.83 10.56 -11.58
CA PRO A 134 10.67 11.98 -11.35
C PRO A 134 9.21 12.40 -11.50
N THR A 135 8.64 13.02 -10.47
CA THR A 135 7.24 13.46 -10.47
C THR A 135 7.02 14.74 -11.27
N GLU A 136 8.08 15.51 -11.51
CA GLU A 136 8.04 16.72 -12.34
C GLU A 136 9.40 17.00 -13.02
N PRO A 137 9.38 17.67 -14.20
CA PRO A 137 10.60 18.14 -14.85
C PRO A 137 11.36 19.16 -13.99
N ARG A 138 12.69 19.13 -14.08
CA ARG A 138 13.57 19.92 -13.19
C ARG A 138 13.35 21.43 -13.33
N GLU A 139 13.06 21.90 -14.53
CA GLU A 139 12.81 23.30 -14.86
C GLU A 139 11.52 23.86 -14.22
N GLN A 140 10.64 23.01 -13.71
CA GLN A 140 9.36 23.41 -13.13
C GLN A 140 9.39 23.67 -11.62
N PHE A 141 10.43 23.24 -10.89
CA PHE A 141 10.48 23.33 -9.42
C PHE A 141 10.43 24.76 -8.87
N LEU A 142 10.88 25.75 -9.66
CA LEU A 142 10.95 27.18 -9.27
C LEU A 142 10.46 28.12 -10.38
N ASN A 143 9.70 27.61 -11.36
CA ASN A 143 9.18 28.42 -12.45
C ASN A 143 8.01 29.31 -11.92
N PRO A 144 8.19 30.65 -11.81
CA PRO A 144 7.15 31.54 -11.28
C PRO A 144 5.95 31.71 -12.23
N ASN A 145 6.08 31.23 -13.47
CA ASN A 145 5.02 31.27 -14.48
C ASN A 145 4.32 29.91 -14.64
N ARG A 146 4.56 28.95 -13.74
CA ARG A 146 3.94 27.63 -13.81
C ARG A 146 2.45 27.74 -13.53
N GLN A 147 1.63 27.34 -14.49
CA GLN A 147 0.18 27.36 -14.31
C GLN A 147 -0.24 26.43 -13.17
N LEU A 148 -1.11 26.93 -12.29
CA LEU A 148 -1.65 26.17 -11.17
C LEU A 148 -2.36 24.91 -11.66
N MET A 149 -2.02 23.78 -11.04
CA MET A 149 -2.71 22.50 -11.27
C MET A 149 -4.18 22.58 -10.82
N VAL A 150 -5.03 21.80 -11.50
CA VAL A 150 -6.44 21.55 -11.13
C VAL A 150 -6.54 21.14 -9.65
N LYS A 151 -7.57 21.61 -8.93
CA LYS A 151 -7.83 21.22 -7.53
C LYS A 151 -7.76 19.70 -7.38
N CYS A 152 -6.95 19.22 -6.44
CA CYS A 152 -6.91 17.81 -6.09
C CYS A 152 -8.31 17.37 -5.63
N SER A 153 -8.91 16.39 -6.31
CA SER A 153 -10.24 15.85 -5.98
C SER A 153 -10.30 15.17 -4.60
N GLN A 154 -9.14 14.84 -4.03
CA GLN A 154 -9.01 14.08 -2.77
C GLN A 154 -8.79 14.98 -1.55
N CYS A 155 -7.89 15.95 -1.63
CA CYS A 155 -7.58 16.83 -0.49
C CYS A 155 -8.08 18.28 -0.67
N GLY A 156 -8.65 18.62 -1.83
CA GLY A 156 -9.15 19.95 -2.16
C GLY A 156 -8.06 21.02 -2.33
N ARG A 157 -6.78 20.66 -2.11
CA ARG A 157 -5.64 21.58 -2.26
C ARG A 157 -5.31 21.77 -3.74
N CYS A 158 -5.04 23.01 -4.11
CA CYS A 158 -4.27 23.35 -5.32
C CYS A 158 -2.80 23.54 -4.91
N CYS A 159 -1.86 22.96 -5.65
CA CYS A 159 -0.42 23.27 -5.55
C CYS A 159 0.30 22.63 -6.76
N SER A 160 1.33 23.19 -7.40
CA SER A 160 2.32 24.19 -7.01
C SER A 160 2.58 25.25 -8.10
N CYS A 161 2.66 26.55 -7.82
CA CYS A 161 2.20 27.36 -6.70
C CYS A 161 2.47 28.84 -7.09
N GLY A 162 1.46 29.71 -6.96
CA GLY A 162 1.53 31.11 -7.40
C GLY A 162 1.35 31.27 -8.90
#